data_AF-A0A813ET87-F1
#
_entry.id   AF-A0A813ET87-F1
#
_cell.length_a   1.000
_cell.length_b   1.000
_cell.length_c   1.000
_cell.angle_alpha   90.00
_cell.angle_beta   90.00
_cell.angle_gamma   90.00
#
_symmetry.space_group_name_H-M   'P 1'
#
loop_
_entity.id
_entity.type
_entity.pdbx_description
1 polymer ?
#
loop_
_entity_poly.entity_id
_entity_poly.type
_entity_poly.pdbx_seq_one_letter_code
_entity_poly.pdbx_strand_id
1 'polypeptide(L)'
;LGSIDYRIVDEVVDPLDTEQPFSEELVRIPGCFLCYTPPLKIPDVAPLPANRQGFVTFGSFSCLAKVGDPCVALWARVLHEVPGSRLLVKNKGFYSTDVQATFFNKFKEHGIAEHRLKLMSLATTSFDHLNIYNEVDIALDTFPYSNTTTTCEALLMGVPAICLAGKTHGARVCMTLLTAIGLGDLAGETEDEYVAKAKGLAANLQSLAVLRSNIRQALLSSPLCDGPGFVKNKFEPVLMEKWRLYCEGRPPSQQTFASSEPPHPLAPGAFAPPLPPGAPIVSGSPARNGTAPQAFMMASPVSNLPASIPLAATPGLMQTHAFQLPALSMHPMTNATASMQMSQAAMMSQAAMMPQAAMMPMLPQATMMVQPQE
;
A
#
# COMPACT_ATOMS: atom_id res chain seq x y z
N LEU A 1 18.97 3.85 19.42
CA LEU A 1 19.77 5.09 19.58
C LEU A 1 19.46 5.67 20.95
N GLY A 2 20.44 6.15 21.71
CA GLY A 2 20.19 6.67 23.07
C GLY A 2 19.52 8.05 23.15
N SER A 3 19.20 8.65 22.00
CA SER A 3 18.68 10.01 21.84
C SER A 3 17.35 10.09 21.09
N ILE A 4 16.72 8.94 20.81
CA ILE A 4 15.42 8.87 20.12
C ILE A 4 14.46 8.15 21.06
N ASP A 5 13.46 8.89 21.52
CA ASP A 5 12.54 8.46 22.57
C ASP A 5 11.38 7.61 22.03
N TYR A 6 10.81 8.01 20.89
CA TYR A 6 9.56 7.48 20.36
C TYR A 6 9.67 7.19 18.86
N ARG A 7 8.94 6.16 18.40
CA ARG A 7 8.70 5.89 16.98
C ARG A 7 7.20 5.79 16.72
N ILE A 8 6.68 6.67 15.87
CA ILE A 8 5.26 6.69 15.52
C ILE A 8 5.00 5.66 14.41
N VAL A 9 4.05 4.76 14.68
CA VAL A 9 3.73 3.56 13.88
C VAL A 9 2.22 3.29 13.91
N ASP A 10 1.76 2.17 13.36
CA ASP A 10 0.39 1.67 13.51
C ASP A 10 0.37 0.16 13.84
N GLU A 11 -0.80 -0.36 14.23
CA GLU A 11 -1.00 -1.76 14.63
C GLU A 11 -0.86 -2.77 13.48
N VAL A 12 -0.95 -2.35 12.21
CA VAL A 12 -0.80 -3.23 11.05
C VAL A 12 0.68 -3.35 10.67
N VAL A 13 1.41 -2.24 10.65
CA VAL A 13 2.84 -2.20 10.32
C VAL A 13 3.72 -2.69 11.47
N ASP A 14 3.32 -2.43 12.71
CA ASP A 14 3.97 -2.90 13.94
C ASP A 14 2.92 -3.47 14.91
N PRO A 15 2.51 -4.74 14.75
CA PRO A 15 1.61 -5.44 15.66
C PRO A 15 2.03 -5.37 17.13
N LEU A 16 1.08 -5.57 18.05
CA LEU A 16 1.35 -5.53 19.50
C LEU A 16 2.34 -6.62 19.95
N ASP A 17 2.35 -7.75 19.23
CA ASP A 17 3.21 -8.92 19.39
C ASP A 17 4.45 -8.90 18.48
N THR A 18 4.84 -7.73 17.94
CA THR A 18 6.01 -7.62 17.06
C THR A 18 7.32 -8.03 17.77
N GLU A 19 7.98 -9.06 17.24
CA GLU A 19 9.27 -9.56 17.74
C GLU A 19 10.47 -8.69 17.29
N GLN A 20 10.25 -7.65 16.47
CA GLN A 20 11.36 -6.87 15.91
C GLN A 20 12.02 -5.99 17.01
N PRO A 21 13.36 -5.91 17.07
CA PRO A 21 14.02 -5.07 18.05
C PRO A 21 13.84 -3.58 17.69
N PHE A 22 13.50 -2.78 18.70
CA PHE A 22 13.45 -1.33 18.66
C PHE A 22 14.11 -0.76 19.92
N SER A 23 14.67 0.44 19.83
CA SER A 23 15.20 1.17 20.99
C SER A 23 14.25 2.26 21.51
N GLU A 24 13.31 2.65 20.66
CA GLU A 24 12.31 3.68 20.81
C GLU A 24 11.00 3.09 21.34
N GLU A 25 10.24 3.81 22.17
CA GLU A 25 8.87 3.42 22.50
C GLU A 25 8.00 3.47 21.22
N LEU A 26 7.35 2.35 20.86
CA LEU A 26 6.46 2.26 19.70
C LEU A 26 5.10 2.91 20.00
N VAL A 27 4.87 4.09 19.44
CA VAL A 27 3.65 4.88 19.60
C VAL A 27 2.70 4.59 18.45
N ARG A 28 1.70 3.74 18.69
CA ARG A 28 0.72 3.32 17.67
C ARG A 28 -0.40 4.36 17.54
N ILE A 29 -0.56 4.94 16.35
CA ILE A 29 -1.69 5.82 16.01
C ILE A 29 -2.83 5.02 15.32
N PRO A 30 -4.10 5.46 15.42
CA PRO A 30 -5.23 4.72 14.84
C PRO A 30 -5.23 4.66 13.31
N GLY A 31 -5.37 3.46 12.73
CA GLY A 31 -5.29 3.24 11.28
C GLY A 31 -3.89 3.55 10.72
N CYS A 32 -3.77 3.70 9.41
CA CYS A 32 -2.45 3.87 8.77
C CYS A 32 -1.61 5.02 9.36
N PHE A 33 -0.34 4.74 9.63
CA PHE A 33 0.66 5.68 10.17
C PHE A 33 1.16 6.71 9.14
N LEU A 34 0.82 6.52 7.87
CA LEU A 34 1.21 7.38 6.77
C LEU A 34 0.07 8.28 6.31
N CYS A 35 0.44 9.43 5.75
CA CYS A 35 -0.42 10.28 4.94
C CYS A 35 0.23 10.46 3.56
N TYR A 36 -0.56 10.39 2.50
CA TYR A 36 -0.14 10.54 1.12
C TYR A 36 -0.85 11.74 0.48
N THR A 37 -0.06 12.64 -0.12
CA THR A 37 -0.59 13.76 -0.92
C THR A 37 -0.36 13.46 -2.40
N PRO A 38 -1.41 13.19 -3.19
CA PRO A 38 -1.30 13.04 -4.63
C PRO A 38 -0.71 14.29 -5.30
N PRO A 39 0.04 14.16 -6.41
CA PRO A 39 0.53 15.32 -7.16
C PRO A 39 -0.62 16.08 -7.84
N LEU A 40 -0.45 17.38 -8.06
CA LEU A 40 -1.50 18.25 -8.64
C LEU A 40 -1.93 17.88 -10.06
N LYS A 41 -1.05 17.21 -10.82
CA LYS A 41 -1.33 16.73 -12.19
C LYS A 41 -1.18 15.22 -12.22
N ILE A 42 -2.27 14.53 -12.50
CA ILE A 42 -2.38 13.06 -12.50
C ILE A 42 -2.97 12.66 -13.86
N PRO A 43 -2.41 11.68 -14.59
CA PRO A 43 -3.02 11.15 -15.80
C PRO A 43 -4.34 10.43 -15.49
N ASP A 44 -5.23 10.30 -16.49
CA ASP A 44 -6.43 9.48 -16.36
C ASP A 44 -6.09 7.99 -16.15
N VAL A 45 -6.97 7.26 -15.45
CA VAL A 45 -6.88 5.79 -15.39
C VAL A 45 -7.35 5.24 -16.73
N ALA A 46 -6.45 4.66 -17.51
CA ALA A 46 -6.83 3.96 -18.73
C ALA A 46 -7.62 2.67 -18.40
N PRO A 47 -8.48 2.19 -19.32
CA PRO A 47 -9.08 0.85 -19.24
C PRO A 47 -8.02 -0.25 -19.07
N LEU A 48 -8.43 -1.41 -18.54
CA LEU A 48 -7.52 -2.51 -18.20
C LEU A 48 -6.58 -2.87 -19.38
N PRO A 49 -5.25 -2.71 -19.25
CA PRO A 49 -4.31 -2.94 -20.34
C PRO A 49 -4.39 -4.36 -20.95
N ALA A 50 -4.61 -5.39 -20.15
CA ALA A 50 -4.72 -6.79 -20.59
C ALA A 50 -5.79 -6.99 -21.68
N ASN A 51 -6.91 -6.26 -21.62
CA ASN A 51 -7.99 -6.37 -22.63
C ASN A 51 -7.54 -5.93 -24.03
N ARG A 52 -6.53 -5.05 -24.12
CA ARG A 52 -5.92 -4.61 -25.39
C ARG A 52 -4.67 -5.40 -25.75
N GLN A 53 -3.89 -5.82 -24.76
CA GLN A 53 -2.60 -6.50 -24.96
C GLN A 53 -2.73 -8.01 -25.19
N GLY A 54 -3.81 -8.65 -24.72
CA GLY A 54 -4.02 -10.09 -24.78
C GLY A 54 -3.24 -10.89 -23.72
N PHE A 55 -2.57 -10.22 -22.78
CA PHE A 55 -1.85 -10.81 -21.65
C PHE A 55 -1.85 -9.86 -20.45
N VAL A 56 -1.73 -10.42 -19.24
CA VAL A 56 -1.57 -9.65 -17.99
C VAL A 56 -0.15 -9.11 -17.88
N THR A 57 -0.01 -7.82 -17.56
CA THR A 57 1.26 -7.18 -17.25
C THR A 57 1.35 -6.91 -15.74
N PHE A 58 2.16 -7.69 -15.06
CA PHE A 58 2.64 -7.37 -13.72
C PHE A 58 3.62 -6.20 -13.79
N GLY A 59 3.68 -5.36 -12.76
CA GLY A 59 4.59 -4.20 -12.73
C GLY A 59 5.23 -3.95 -11.36
N SER A 60 6.49 -3.51 -11.34
CA SER A 60 7.14 -3.07 -10.11
C SER A 60 8.12 -1.92 -10.37
N PHE A 61 7.83 -0.74 -9.81
CA PHE A 61 8.63 0.48 -10.04
C PHE A 61 9.61 0.72 -8.88
N SER A 62 10.23 -0.38 -8.42
CA SER A 62 10.96 -0.46 -7.16
C SER A 62 12.42 -0.02 -7.26
N CYS A 63 13.04 0.32 -6.12
CA CYS A 63 14.49 0.43 -6.06
C CYS A 63 15.13 -0.97 -6.22
N LEU A 64 16.09 -1.15 -7.13
CA LEU A 64 16.75 -2.45 -7.34
C LEU A 64 17.44 -3.01 -6.07
N ALA A 65 17.83 -2.16 -5.12
CA ALA A 65 18.33 -2.61 -3.81
C ALA A 65 17.28 -3.38 -2.97
N LYS A 66 15.99 -3.29 -3.32
CA LYS A 66 14.91 -4.09 -2.74
C LYS A 66 14.61 -5.38 -3.53
N VAL A 67 15.13 -5.49 -4.76
CA VAL A 67 14.85 -6.62 -5.68
C VAL A 67 16.01 -7.62 -5.60
N GLY A 68 16.13 -8.26 -4.44
CA GLY A 68 17.10 -9.35 -4.22
C GLY A 68 16.65 -10.67 -4.86
N ASP A 69 17.51 -11.68 -4.79
CA ASP A 69 17.27 -12.99 -5.41
C ASP A 69 15.98 -13.69 -4.93
N PRO A 70 15.59 -13.66 -3.64
CA PRO A 70 14.28 -14.17 -3.22
C PRO A 70 13.10 -13.45 -3.90
N CYS A 71 13.21 -12.12 -4.10
CA CYS A 71 12.19 -11.33 -4.78
C CYS A 71 12.07 -11.71 -6.26
N VAL A 72 13.20 -11.95 -6.94
CA VAL A 72 13.21 -12.44 -8.32
C VAL A 72 12.62 -13.85 -8.41
N ALA A 73 12.98 -14.76 -7.50
CA ALA A 73 12.45 -16.11 -7.46
C ALA A 73 10.93 -16.12 -7.27
N LEU A 74 10.38 -15.31 -6.36
CA LEU A 74 8.94 -15.21 -6.15
C LEU A 74 8.21 -14.62 -7.37
N TRP A 75 8.76 -13.57 -7.98
CA TRP A 75 8.18 -13.01 -9.20
C TRP A 75 8.25 -13.99 -10.38
N ALA A 76 9.30 -14.81 -10.47
CA ALA A 76 9.35 -15.91 -11.43
C ALA A 76 8.27 -16.98 -11.17
N ARG A 77 8.00 -17.33 -9.89
CA ARG A 77 6.88 -18.21 -9.52
C ARG A 77 5.53 -17.64 -9.97
N VAL A 78 5.27 -16.34 -9.74
CA VAL A 78 4.06 -15.65 -10.24
C VAL A 78 3.95 -15.75 -11.77
N LEU A 79 5.06 -15.51 -12.48
CA LEU A 79 5.10 -15.58 -13.94
C LEU A 79 4.89 -17.02 -14.47
N HIS A 80 5.28 -18.06 -13.75
CA HIS A 80 4.98 -19.45 -14.12
C HIS A 80 3.50 -19.80 -13.87
N GLU A 81 2.94 -19.38 -12.74
CA GLU A 81 1.53 -19.63 -12.37
C GLU A 81 0.51 -18.85 -13.23
N VAL A 82 0.95 -17.80 -13.93
CA VAL A 82 0.16 -17.06 -14.93
C VAL A 82 0.86 -17.09 -16.29
N PRO A 83 0.69 -18.17 -17.09
CA PRO A 83 1.31 -18.31 -18.41
C PRO A 83 1.00 -17.13 -19.34
N GLY A 84 1.98 -16.74 -20.17
CA GLY A 84 1.85 -15.63 -21.13
C GLY A 84 1.90 -14.22 -20.53
N SER A 85 1.75 -14.06 -19.20
CA SER A 85 1.89 -12.76 -18.54
C SER A 85 3.31 -12.18 -18.68
N ARG A 86 3.45 -10.87 -18.46
CA ARG A 86 4.75 -10.16 -18.51
C ARG A 86 5.01 -9.39 -17.23
N LEU A 87 6.26 -9.01 -17.00
CA LEU A 87 6.69 -8.18 -15.88
C LEU A 87 7.39 -6.91 -16.40
N LEU A 88 6.82 -5.75 -16.09
CA LEU A 88 7.41 -4.44 -16.34
C LEU A 88 8.13 -3.96 -15.08
N VAL A 89 9.46 -3.88 -15.10
CA VAL A 89 10.25 -3.34 -13.98
C VAL A 89 10.81 -1.97 -14.36
N LYS A 90 10.52 -0.95 -13.54
CA LYS A 90 11.03 0.40 -13.75
C LYS A 90 12.04 0.76 -12.67
N ASN A 91 13.26 1.11 -13.07
CA ASN A 91 14.29 1.60 -12.15
C ASN A 91 15.31 2.49 -12.87
N LYS A 92 15.87 3.48 -12.16
CA LYS A 92 16.94 4.33 -12.69
C LYS A 92 18.09 3.56 -13.32
N GLY A 93 18.52 2.44 -12.72
CA GLY A 93 19.66 1.63 -13.13
C GLY A 93 19.54 1.03 -14.53
N PHE A 94 18.33 0.87 -15.07
CA PHE A 94 18.12 0.33 -16.42
C PHE A 94 18.52 1.29 -17.56
N TYR A 95 19.08 2.47 -17.27
CA TYR A 95 19.85 3.22 -18.26
C TYR A 95 21.14 2.48 -18.71
N SER A 96 21.68 1.61 -17.85
CA SER A 96 22.86 0.79 -18.14
C SER A 96 22.45 -0.56 -18.73
N THR A 97 23.07 -0.92 -19.87
CA THR A 97 22.90 -2.23 -20.52
C THR A 97 23.38 -3.38 -19.64
N ASP A 98 24.41 -3.18 -18.83
CA ASP A 98 25.01 -4.23 -18.00
C ASP A 98 24.10 -4.55 -16.81
N VAL A 99 23.43 -3.53 -16.26
CA VAL A 99 22.39 -3.69 -15.23
C VAL A 99 21.17 -4.39 -15.81
N GLN A 100 20.76 -4.05 -17.04
CA GLN A 100 19.68 -4.77 -17.74
C GLN A 100 20.05 -6.24 -17.96
N ALA A 101 21.22 -6.54 -18.53
CA ALA A 101 21.69 -7.90 -18.80
C ALA A 101 21.79 -8.75 -17.51
N THR A 102 22.32 -8.16 -16.43
CA THR A 102 22.36 -8.80 -15.10
C THR A 102 20.95 -9.14 -14.60
N PHE A 103 19.98 -8.24 -14.79
CA PHE A 103 18.61 -8.45 -14.35
C PHE A 103 17.88 -9.51 -15.21
N PHE A 104 18.06 -9.51 -16.53
CA PHE A 104 17.56 -10.55 -17.43
C PHE A 104 18.13 -11.93 -17.07
N ASN A 105 19.43 -12.03 -16.75
CA ASN A 105 20.07 -13.30 -16.38
C ASN A 105 19.46 -13.92 -15.12
N LYS A 106 19.19 -13.13 -14.06
CA LYS A 106 18.51 -13.63 -12.84
C LYS A 106 17.16 -14.30 -13.14
N PHE A 107 16.38 -13.74 -14.06
CA PHE A 107 15.10 -14.32 -14.48
C PHE A 107 15.26 -15.53 -15.40
N LYS A 108 16.28 -15.52 -16.27
CA LYS A 108 16.64 -16.65 -17.14
C LYS A 108 17.05 -17.89 -16.34
N GLU A 109 17.73 -17.72 -15.20
CA GLU A 109 18.06 -18.79 -14.25
C GLU A 109 16.81 -19.49 -13.68
N HIS A 110 15.68 -18.76 -13.56
CA HIS A 110 14.38 -19.33 -13.20
C HIS A 110 13.52 -19.76 -14.41
N GLY A 111 14.10 -19.85 -15.62
CA GLY A 111 13.40 -20.28 -16.83
C GLY A 111 12.42 -19.25 -17.42
N ILE A 112 12.50 -17.98 -17.01
CA ILE A 112 11.68 -16.91 -17.59
C ILE A 112 12.37 -16.35 -18.83
N ALA A 113 11.70 -16.46 -19.97
CA ALA A 113 12.20 -15.95 -21.25
C ALA A 113 12.24 -14.41 -21.29
N GLU A 114 13.29 -13.85 -21.89
CA GLU A 114 13.59 -12.41 -21.91
C GLU A 114 12.41 -11.54 -22.38
N HIS A 115 11.68 -11.98 -23.42
CA HIS A 115 10.52 -11.26 -23.96
C HIS A 115 9.34 -11.09 -22.99
N ARG A 116 9.34 -11.82 -21.85
CA ARG A 116 8.37 -11.65 -20.77
C ARG A 116 8.73 -10.52 -19.82
N LEU A 117 9.92 -9.94 -19.92
CA LEU A 117 10.36 -8.81 -19.11
C LEU A 117 10.43 -7.54 -19.95
N LYS A 118 9.97 -6.42 -19.39
CA LYS A 118 10.15 -5.07 -19.95
C LYS A 118 10.85 -4.20 -18.92
N LEU A 119 12.10 -3.82 -19.20
CA LEU A 119 12.89 -2.97 -18.33
C LEU A 119 12.77 -1.50 -18.77
N MET A 120 12.52 -0.59 -17.84
CA MET A 120 12.37 0.84 -18.12
C MET A 120 13.21 1.70 -17.18
N SER A 121 13.91 2.69 -17.74
CA SER A 121 14.62 3.72 -16.98
C SER A 121 13.66 4.76 -16.38
N LEU A 122 14.18 5.85 -15.83
CA LEU A 122 13.34 6.94 -15.32
C LEU A 122 12.55 7.63 -16.45
N ALA A 123 11.37 8.13 -16.11
CA ALA A 123 10.62 9.03 -16.97
C ALA A 123 11.00 10.48 -16.64
N THR A 124 10.93 11.38 -17.61
CA THR A 124 11.36 12.79 -17.46
C THR A 124 10.52 13.56 -16.45
N THR A 125 9.21 13.29 -16.38
CA THR A 125 8.29 13.97 -15.46
C THR A 125 7.52 13.00 -14.56
N SER A 126 6.99 13.49 -13.44
CA SER A 126 6.09 12.73 -12.57
C SER A 126 4.80 12.33 -13.29
N PHE A 127 4.31 13.14 -14.25
CA PHE A 127 3.13 12.80 -15.04
C PHE A 127 3.41 11.60 -15.95
N ASP A 128 4.54 11.62 -16.67
CA ASP A 128 4.97 10.49 -17.51
C ASP A 128 5.25 9.24 -16.66
N HIS A 129 5.81 9.41 -15.47
CA HIS A 129 6.02 8.32 -14.53
C HIS A 129 4.71 7.63 -14.14
N LEU A 130 3.70 8.41 -13.76
CA LEU A 130 2.38 7.90 -13.41
C LEU A 130 1.70 7.25 -14.62
N ASN A 131 1.87 7.83 -15.82
CA ASN A 131 1.23 7.31 -17.02
C ASN A 131 1.74 5.91 -17.42
N ILE A 132 2.96 5.50 -17.03
CA ILE A 132 3.45 4.12 -17.26
C ILE A 132 2.62 3.07 -16.50
N TYR A 133 1.94 3.42 -15.40
CA TYR A 133 0.98 2.50 -14.75
C TYR A 133 -0.28 2.22 -15.60
N ASN A 134 -0.50 2.98 -16.70
CA ASN A 134 -1.49 2.62 -17.73
C ASN A 134 -1.00 1.53 -18.70
N GLU A 135 0.19 0.95 -18.46
CA GLU A 135 0.64 -0.31 -19.08
C GLU A 135 0.58 -1.51 -18.12
N VAL A 136 0.31 -1.28 -16.83
CA VAL A 136 0.36 -2.31 -15.77
C VAL A 136 -1.05 -2.70 -15.34
N ASP A 137 -1.32 -4.00 -15.24
CA ASP A 137 -2.58 -4.56 -14.78
C ASP A 137 -2.57 -4.81 -13.25
N ILE A 138 -1.46 -5.33 -12.71
CA ILE A 138 -1.28 -5.68 -11.29
C ILE A 138 0.12 -5.26 -10.83
N ALA A 139 0.24 -4.58 -9.70
CA ALA A 139 1.53 -4.20 -9.12
C ALA A 139 2.05 -5.29 -8.16
N LEU A 140 3.33 -5.62 -8.30
CA LEU A 140 4.05 -6.56 -7.44
C LEU A 140 4.97 -5.79 -6.49
N ASP A 141 4.66 -5.82 -5.20
CA ASP A 141 5.53 -5.27 -4.17
C ASP A 141 6.81 -6.12 -3.99
N THR A 142 7.87 -5.49 -3.48
CA THR A 142 9.13 -6.14 -3.14
C THR A 142 9.13 -6.68 -1.72
N PHE A 143 9.93 -7.72 -1.47
CA PHE A 143 10.24 -8.22 -0.14
C PHE A 143 11.74 -8.54 -0.05
N PRO A 144 12.37 -8.56 1.16
CA PRO A 144 11.78 -8.34 2.48
C PRO A 144 11.53 -6.86 2.83
N TYR A 145 11.73 -5.93 1.89
CA TYR A 145 11.46 -4.51 2.10
C TYR A 145 10.37 -4.02 1.14
N SER A 146 9.21 -3.68 1.68
CA SER A 146 8.03 -3.20 0.94
C SER A 146 8.23 -1.83 0.30
N ASN A 147 7.36 -1.52 -0.63
CA ASN A 147 7.16 -0.19 -1.16
C ASN A 147 6.20 0.65 -0.31
N THR A 148 6.19 1.94 -0.63
CA THR A 148 5.44 2.97 0.07
C THR A 148 4.85 3.91 -0.96
N THR A 149 5.60 4.91 -1.41
CA THR A 149 5.15 5.88 -2.42
C THR A 149 4.73 5.19 -3.73
N THR A 150 5.51 4.23 -4.23
CA THR A 150 5.17 3.51 -5.48
C THR A 150 3.97 2.59 -5.34
N THR A 151 3.61 2.14 -4.13
CA THR A 151 2.31 1.51 -3.86
C THR A 151 1.20 2.53 -3.95
N CYS A 152 1.32 3.69 -3.30
CA CYS A 152 0.34 4.77 -3.38
C CYS A 152 0.14 5.25 -4.83
N GLU A 153 1.21 5.35 -5.63
CA GLU A 153 1.15 5.74 -7.05
C GLU A 153 0.49 4.66 -7.93
N ALA A 154 0.75 3.38 -7.67
CA ALA A 154 0.07 2.28 -8.34
C ALA A 154 -1.45 2.36 -8.09
N LEU A 155 -1.84 2.49 -6.82
CA LEU A 155 -3.25 2.62 -6.41
C LEU A 155 -3.88 3.91 -6.98
N LEU A 156 -3.15 5.02 -6.99
CA LEU A 156 -3.59 6.29 -7.61
C LEU A 156 -3.83 6.13 -9.12
N MET A 157 -3.13 5.22 -9.78
CA MET A 157 -3.32 4.90 -11.20
C MET A 157 -4.26 3.70 -11.44
N GLY A 158 -5.01 3.29 -10.41
CA GLY A 158 -5.99 2.20 -10.49
C GLY A 158 -5.37 0.79 -10.49
N VAL A 159 -4.06 0.66 -10.27
CA VAL A 159 -3.38 -0.64 -10.28
C VAL A 159 -3.47 -1.28 -8.88
N PRO A 160 -4.15 -2.44 -8.71
CA PRO A 160 -4.09 -3.18 -7.45
C PRO A 160 -2.66 -3.66 -7.17
N ALA A 161 -2.21 -3.51 -5.93
CA ALA A 161 -0.90 -3.96 -5.48
C ALA A 161 -1.02 -5.21 -4.60
N ILE A 162 -0.06 -6.13 -4.74
CA ILE A 162 0.08 -7.33 -3.92
C ILE A 162 1.37 -7.25 -3.13
N CYS A 163 1.33 -7.55 -1.84
CA CYS A 163 2.52 -7.58 -0.99
C CYS A 163 2.62 -8.84 -0.13
N LEU A 164 3.85 -9.13 0.28
CA LEU A 164 4.18 -10.19 1.23
C LEU A 164 4.48 -9.53 2.57
N ALA A 165 3.56 -9.65 3.52
CA ALA A 165 3.69 -9.11 4.86
C ALA A 165 4.73 -9.92 5.64
N GLY A 166 5.88 -9.30 5.93
CA GLY A 166 6.92 -9.93 6.75
C GLY A 166 6.75 -9.67 8.25
N LYS A 167 7.82 -9.95 9.00
CA LYS A 167 7.91 -9.77 10.46
C LYS A 167 8.46 -8.41 10.93
N THR A 168 8.91 -7.56 10.01
CA THR A 168 9.51 -6.25 10.34
C THR A 168 8.63 -5.13 9.79
N HIS A 169 8.68 -3.94 10.39
CA HIS A 169 7.99 -2.75 9.90
C HIS A 169 8.19 -2.54 8.39
N GLY A 170 9.45 -2.61 7.94
CA GLY A 170 9.81 -2.41 6.52
C GLY A 170 9.18 -3.42 5.58
N ALA A 171 8.81 -4.61 6.06
CA ALA A 171 8.13 -5.67 5.31
C ALA A 171 6.59 -5.60 5.40
N ARG A 172 6.04 -4.61 6.09
CA ARG A 172 4.58 -4.49 6.37
C ARG A 172 3.99 -3.16 5.92
N VAL A 173 4.80 -2.22 5.41
CA VAL A 173 4.33 -0.90 4.96
C VAL A 173 3.27 -0.99 3.87
N CYS A 174 3.42 -1.91 2.92
CA CYS A 174 2.40 -2.08 1.87
C CYS A 174 1.09 -2.68 2.44
N MET A 175 1.16 -3.55 3.46
CA MET A 175 -0.01 -4.11 4.14
C MET A 175 -0.84 -3.01 4.83
N THR A 176 -0.22 -2.09 5.59
CA THR A 176 -1.00 -0.97 6.19
C THR A 176 -1.62 -0.05 5.13
N LEU A 177 -0.92 0.26 4.04
CA LEU A 177 -1.46 1.05 2.92
C LEU A 177 -2.67 0.39 2.25
N LEU A 178 -2.62 -0.92 2.00
CA LEU A 178 -3.73 -1.68 1.44
C LEU A 178 -4.92 -1.76 2.42
N THR A 179 -4.66 -2.02 3.71
CA THR A 179 -5.70 -2.03 4.75
C THR A 179 -6.39 -0.66 4.88
N ALA A 180 -5.64 0.44 4.76
CA ALA A 180 -6.16 1.81 4.84
C ALA A 180 -7.24 2.14 3.80
N ILE A 181 -7.23 1.44 2.66
CA ILE A 181 -8.15 1.63 1.53
C ILE A 181 -9.13 0.45 1.36
N GLY A 182 -9.18 -0.48 2.31
CA GLY A 182 -10.07 -1.65 2.27
C GLY A 182 -9.62 -2.78 1.34
N LEU A 183 -8.34 -2.83 0.96
CA LEU A 183 -7.75 -3.89 0.10
C LEU A 183 -6.76 -4.79 0.86
N GLY A 184 -6.90 -4.91 2.19
CA GLY A 184 -6.02 -5.74 3.03
C GLY A 184 -5.88 -7.19 2.55
N ASP A 185 -6.94 -7.75 1.94
CA ASP A 185 -6.95 -9.10 1.35
C ASP A 185 -5.95 -9.29 0.18
N LEU A 186 -5.34 -8.22 -0.35
CA LEU A 186 -4.27 -8.31 -1.35
C LEU A 186 -2.87 -8.44 -0.73
N ALA A 187 -2.73 -8.29 0.60
CA ALA A 187 -1.55 -8.73 1.33
C ALA A 187 -1.64 -10.24 1.61
N GLY A 188 -0.54 -10.96 1.41
CA GLY A 188 -0.37 -12.35 1.90
C GLY A 188 0.70 -12.41 2.98
N GLU A 189 0.60 -13.39 3.88
CA GLU A 189 1.60 -13.63 4.94
C GLU A 189 2.63 -14.70 4.54
N THR A 190 2.37 -15.42 3.46
CA THR A 190 3.24 -16.44 2.88
C THR A 190 3.52 -16.18 1.39
N GLU A 191 4.66 -16.70 0.89
CA GLU A 191 4.96 -16.65 -0.55
C GLU A 191 3.87 -17.34 -1.40
N ASP A 192 3.26 -18.40 -0.88
CA ASP A 192 2.21 -19.15 -1.57
C ASP A 192 0.93 -18.30 -1.70
N GLU A 193 0.55 -17.57 -0.64
CA GLU A 193 -0.55 -16.60 -0.68
C GLU A 193 -0.28 -15.44 -1.64
N TYR A 194 0.95 -14.92 -1.67
CA TYR A 194 1.34 -13.86 -2.62
C TYR A 194 1.11 -14.32 -4.07
N VAL A 195 1.57 -15.54 -4.39
CA VAL A 195 1.40 -16.14 -5.71
C VAL A 195 -0.07 -16.45 -6.00
N ALA A 196 -0.82 -16.98 -5.03
CA ALA A 196 -2.25 -17.27 -5.18
C ALA A 196 -3.08 -16.00 -5.42
N LYS A 197 -2.79 -14.89 -4.73
CA LYS A 197 -3.44 -13.59 -4.92
C LYS A 197 -3.13 -13.02 -6.31
N ALA A 198 -1.88 -13.14 -6.78
CA ALA A 198 -1.47 -12.70 -8.11
C ALA A 198 -2.18 -13.49 -9.23
N LYS A 199 -2.26 -14.81 -9.06
CA LYS A 199 -3.02 -15.70 -9.95
C LYS A 199 -4.52 -15.40 -9.92
N GLY A 200 -5.08 -15.17 -8.74
CA GLY A 200 -6.51 -14.86 -8.54
C GLY A 200 -6.94 -13.57 -9.23
N LEU A 201 -6.18 -12.48 -9.07
CA LEU A 201 -6.43 -11.23 -9.80
C LEU A 201 -6.27 -11.39 -11.31
N ALA A 202 -5.26 -12.15 -11.77
CA ALA A 202 -5.03 -12.39 -13.19
C ALA A 202 -6.09 -13.29 -13.86
N ALA A 203 -6.79 -14.13 -13.09
CA ALA A 203 -7.73 -15.12 -13.63
C ALA A 203 -9.06 -14.53 -14.15
N ASN A 204 -9.45 -13.32 -13.73
CA ASN A 204 -10.71 -12.70 -14.15
C ASN A 204 -10.50 -11.22 -14.52
N LEU A 205 -10.22 -10.99 -15.81
CA LEU A 205 -10.00 -9.64 -16.35
C LEU A 205 -11.20 -8.71 -16.20
N GLN A 206 -12.44 -9.23 -16.18
CA GLN A 206 -13.62 -8.41 -15.97
C GLN A 206 -13.68 -7.88 -14.53
N SER A 207 -13.43 -8.74 -13.54
CA SER A 207 -13.33 -8.32 -12.14
C SER A 207 -12.13 -7.39 -11.90
N LEU A 208 -10.99 -7.66 -12.54
CA LEU A 208 -9.80 -6.80 -12.46
C LEU A 208 -10.05 -5.42 -13.09
N ALA A 209 -10.80 -5.33 -14.19
CA ALA A 209 -11.19 -4.05 -14.80
C ALA A 209 -12.14 -3.23 -13.90
N VAL A 210 -13.11 -3.90 -13.25
CA VAL A 210 -14.00 -3.27 -12.26
C VAL A 210 -13.22 -2.81 -11.03
N LEU A 211 -12.26 -3.61 -10.55
CA LEU A 211 -11.39 -3.19 -9.45
C LEU A 211 -10.58 -1.94 -9.86
N ARG A 212 -9.93 -1.97 -11.03
CA ARG A 212 -9.13 -0.86 -11.57
C ARG A 212 -9.87 0.47 -11.63
N SER A 213 -11.14 0.46 -12.08
CA SER A 213 -11.92 1.69 -12.18
C SER A 213 -12.29 2.31 -10.83
N ASN A 214 -12.25 1.55 -9.74
CA ASN A 214 -12.66 2.01 -8.40
C ASN A 214 -11.49 2.36 -7.46
N ILE A 215 -10.30 1.76 -7.61
CA ILE A 215 -9.18 1.95 -6.65
C ILE A 215 -8.79 3.43 -6.48
N ARG A 216 -8.71 4.22 -7.56
CA ARG A 216 -8.37 5.65 -7.46
C ARG A 216 -9.33 6.38 -6.52
N GLN A 217 -10.63 6.14 -6.66
CA GLN A 217 -11.63 6.78 -5.81
C GLN A 217 -11.50 6.30 -4.36
N ALA A 218 -11.35 4.99 -4.14
CA ALA A 218 -11.14 4.42 -2.80
C ALA A 218 -9.92 5.03 -2.09
N LEU A 219 -8.78 5.17 -2.79
CA LEU A 219 -7.58 5.85 -2.27
C LEU A 219 -7.86 7.31 -1.91
N LEU A 220 -8.43 8.09 -2.83
CA LEU A 220 -8.67 9.53 -2.63
C LEU A 220 -9.71 9.83 -1.56
N SER A 221 -10.68 8.93 -1.32
CA SER A 221 -11.66 9.07 -0.23
C SER A 221 -11.21 8.47 1.11
N SER A 222 -10.08 7.77 1.14
CA SER A 222 -9.58 7.13 2.37
C SER A 222 -8.88 8.11 3.32
N PRO A 223 -8.77 7.78 4.62
CA PRO A 223 -7.97 8.56 5.57
C PRO A 223 -6.48 8.69 5.21
N LEU A 224 -5.97 7.88 4.27
CA LEU A 224 -4.60 7.99 3.77
C LEU A 224 -4.38 9.27 2.94
N CYS A 225 -5.42 9.83 2.32
CA CYS A 225 -5.36 11.09 1.57
C CYS A 225 -5.92 12.30 2.35
N ASP A 226 -6.38 12.13 3.59
CA ASP A 226 -6.88 13.19 4.46
C ASP A 226 -5.79 13.72 5.40
N GLY A 227 -4.90 14.55 4.87
CA GLY A 227 -3.83 15.20 5.65
C GLY A 227 -4.33 16.04 6.84
N PRO A 228 -5.34 16.92 6.67
CA PRO A 228 -5.92 17.68 7.77
C PRO A 228 -6.50 16.79 8.88
N GLY A 229 -7.23 15.73 8.51
CA GLY A 229 -7.78 14.77 9.47
C GLY A 229 -6.71 13.90 10.13
N PHE A 230 -5.66 13.50 9.39
CA PHE A 230 -4.51 12.78 9.95
C PHE A 230 -3.83 13.59 11.06
N VAL A 231 -3.54 14.88 10.79
CA VAL A 231 -2.90 15.75 11.79
C VAL A 231 -3.82 15.94 12.99
N LYS A 232 -5.03 16.44 12.77
CA LYS A 232 -5.97 16.83 13.84
C LYS A 232 -6.44 15.66 14.70
N ASN A 233 -6.74 14.52 14.08
CA ASN A 233 -7.44 13.41 14.75
C ASN A 233 -6.49 12.29 15.22
N LYS A 234 -5.24 12.24 14.75
CA LYS A 234 -4.29 11.17 15.08
C LYS A 234 -2.95 11.68 15.60
N PHE A 235 -2.31 12.58 14.86
CA PHE A 235 -0.90 12.92 15.09
C PHE A 235 -0.72 13.97 16.19
N GLU A 236 -1.44 15.09 16.12
CA GLU A 236 -1.37 16.19 17.10
C GLU A 236 -1.78 15.75 18.52
N PRO A 237 -2.87 14.97 18.73
CA PRO A 237 -3.22 14.48 20.07
C PRO A 237 -2.11 13.66 20.73
N VAL A 238 -1.43 12.81 19.94
CA VAL A 238 -0.31 11.99 20.42
C VAL A 238 0.92 12.84 20.74
N LEU A 239 1.26 13.82 19.90
CA LEU A 239 2.36 14.75 20.20
C LEU A 239 2.09 15.54 21.48
N MET A 240 0.86 16.03 21.67
CA MET A 240 0.46 16.76 22.88
C MET A 240 0.48 15.87 24.12
N GLU A 241 0.10 14.59 24.00
CA GLU A 241 0.21 13.61 25.09
C GLU A 241 1.67 13.38 25.50
N LYS A 242 2.55 13.06 24.53
CA LYS A 242 3.96 12.79 24.82
C LYS A 242 4.69 14.03 25.35
N TRP A 243 4.33 15.22 24.85
CA TRP A 243 4.81 16.50 25.39
C TRP A 243 4.36 16.73 26.84
N ARG A 244 3.08 16.49 27.16
CA ARG A 244 2.57 16.60 28.53
C ARG A 244 3.31 15.65 29.49
N LEU A 245 3.51 14.39 29.09
CA LEU A 245 4.27 13.40 29.88
C LEU A 245 5.72 13.87 30.14
N TYR A 246 6.38 14.44 29.13
CA TYR A 246 7.71 15.03 29.28
C TYR A 246 7.73 16.19 30.27
N CYS A 247 6.79 17.14 30.17
CA CYS A 247 6.66 18.26 31.12
C CYS A 247 6.34 17.80 32.56
N GLU A 248 5.67 16.66 32.72
CA GLU A 248 5.41 16.01 34.01
C GLU A 248 6.62 15.25 34.59
N GLY A 249 7.78 15.28 33.91
CA GLY A 249 8.98 14.54 34.34
C GLY A 249 8.88 13.03 34.13
N ARG A 250 8.05 12.60 33.16
CA ARG A 250 7.82 11.20 32.78
C ARG A 250 8.33 10.90 31.36
N PRO A 251 9.64 11.07 31.05
CA PRO A 251 10.21 10.66 29.77
C PRO A 251 10.15 9.12 29.64
N PRO A 252 10.18 8.57 28.41
CA PRO A 252 9.95 7.14 28.17
C PRO A 252 11.07 6.25 28.70
N SER A 253 12.24 6.82 29.04
CA SER A 253 13.36 6.14 29.70
C SER A 253 13.04 5.53 31.09
N GLN A 254 11.84 5.75 31.63
CA GLN A 254 11.33 5.00 32.79
C GLN A 254 10.62 3.68 32.44
N GLN A 255 10.34 3.39 31.16
CA GLN A 255 9.79 2.12 30.68
C GLN A 255 10.91 1.12 30.26
N THR A 256 11.80 0.87 31.22
CA THR A 256 12.65 -0.33 31.35
C THR A 256 13.45 -0.83 30.12
N PHE A 257 14.70 -0.36 29.99
CA PHE A 257 15.80 -1.25 29.63
C PHE A 257 16.81 -1.27 30.78
N ALA A 258 16.81 -2.36 31.54
CA ALA A 258 17.78 -2.57 32.61
C ALA A 258 19.12 -3.07 32.05
N SER A 259 19.91 -2.19 31.43
CA SER A 259 21.35 -2.44 31.29
C SER A 259 22.01 -2.26 32.67
N SER A 260 22.75 -3.26 33.13
CA SER A 260 23.38 -3.28 34.47
C SER A 260 24.63 -2.39 34.58
N GLU A 261 24.74 -1.35 33.75
CA GLU A 261 25.85 -0.40 33.76
C GLU A 261 25.42 0.91 34.43
N PRO A 262 26.22 1.45 35.37
CA PRO A 262 25.93 2.75 35.96
C PRO A 262 26.08 3.85 34.89
N PRO A 263 25.17 4.84 34.83
CA PRO A 263 25.21 5.88 33.81
C PRO A 263 26.51 6.70 33.91
N HIS A 264 27.12 6.94 32.75
CA HIS A 264 28.33 7.75 32.59
C HIS A 264 28.12 9.17 33.17
N PRO A 265 29.15 9.85 33.73
CA PRO A 265 29.06 11.19 34.34
C PRO A 265 28.72 12.37 33.39
N LEU A 266 28.05 12.09 32.27
CA LEU A 266 27.44 13.07 31.36
C LEU A 266 25.90 12.95 31.32
N ALA A 267 25.29 12.36 32.36
CA ALA A 267 23.85 12.36 32.54
C ALA A 267 23.32 13.81 32.47
N PRO A 268 22.44 14.16 31.50
CA PRO A 268 21.91 15.50 31.41
C PRO A 268 21.06 15.84 32.65
N GLY A 269 21.06 17.12 33.03
CA GLY A 269 20.25 17.61 34.15
C GLY A 269 18.75 17.46 33.92
N ALA A 270 17.94 17.87 34.91
CA ALA A 270 16.49 17.80 34.82
C ALA A 270 15.97 18.42 33.50
N PHE A 271 15.44 17.57 32.62
CA PHE A 271 15.25 17.86 31.20
C PHE A 271 14.21 18.95 30.89
N ALA A 272 13.30 19.23 31.83
CA ALA A 272 12.28 20.26 31.65
C ALA A 272 12.82 21.66 32.02
N PRO A 273 12.90 22.63 31.08
CA PRO A 273 12.89 24.03 31.48
C PRO A 273 11.60 24.33 32.24
N PRO A 274 11.59 25.29 33.19
CA PRO A 274 10.37 25.65 33.92
C PRO A 274 9.28 26.09 32.93
N LEU A 275 8.05 25.62 33.16
CA LEU A 275 6.89 25.97 32.33
C LEU A 275 6.75 27.50 32.23
N PRO A 276 6.53 28.05 31.02
CA PRO A 276 6.36 29.49 30.86
C PRO A 276 5.13 30.00 31.64
N PRO A 277 5.19 31.21 32.22
CA PRO A 277 4.06 31.77 32.95
C PRO A 277 2.77 31.79 32.12
N GLY A 278 1.72 31.15 32.63
CA GLY A 278 0.42 31.05 31.94
C GLY A 278 0.18 29.76 31.16
N ALA A 279 1.11 28.79 31.15
CA ALA A 279 0.83 27.46 30.63
C ALA A 279 -0.34 26.80 31.42
N PRO A 280 -1.41 26.31 30.76
CA PRO A 280 -2.56 25.74 31.46
C PRO A 280 -2.21 24.40 32.11
N ILE A 281 -2.24 24.37 33.45
CA ILE A 281 -2.12 23.12 34.21
C ILE A 281 -3.45 22.37 34.06
N VAL A 282 -3.46 21.33 33.23
CA VAL A 282 -4.57 20.38 33.16
C VAL A 282 -4.54 19.52 34.43
N SER A 283 -5.26 19.97 35.47
CA SER A 283 -5.36 19.27 36.75
C SER A 283 -6.21 18.01 36.63
N GLY A 284 -5.60 16.92 36.19
CA GLY A 284 -6.17 15.57 36.33
C GLY A 284 -6.38 15.25 37.80
N SER A 285 -7.63 15.04 38.22
CA SER A 285 -7.95 14.59 39.58
C SER A 285 -7.23 13.27 39.88
N PRO A 286 -6.50 13.15 41.01
CA PRO A 286 -5.79 11.91 41.32
C PRO A 286 -6.79 10.79 41.61
N ALA A 287 -6.61 9.65 40.95
CA ALA A 287 -7.30 8.42 41.31
C ALA A 287 -6.98 8.07 42.76
N ARG A 288 -8.01 7.91 43.61
CA ARG A 288 -7.83 7.46 44.98
C ARG A 288 -7.41 6.00 44.98
N ASN A 289 -6.18 5.71 45.41
CA ASN A 289 -5.77 4.36 45.73
C ASN A 289 -6.66 3.78 46.84
N GLY A 290 -7.04 2.52 46.67
CA GLY A 290 -8.03 1.86 47.53
C GLY A 290 -7.47 1.41 48.89
N THR A 291 -8.39 1.23 49.83
CA THR A 291 -8.21 0.38 51.01
C THR A 291 -9.19 -0.80 50.92
N ALA A 292 -8.74 -1.97 51.38
CA ALA A 292 -9.47 -3.24 51.32
C ALA A 292 -10.64 -3.28 52.34
N PRO A 293 -11.58 -4.25 52.24
CA PRO A 293 -12.96 -4.04 52.65
C PRO A 293 -13.21 -4.18 54.16
N GLN A 294 -14.19 -3.41 54.64
CA GLN A 294 -14.95 -3.76 55.85
C GLN A 294 -16.42 -3.92 55.48
N ALA A 295 -17.00 -5.05 55.88
CA ALA A 295 -18.41 -5.33 55.69
C ALA A 295 -19.24 -4.63 56.78
N PHE A 296 -20.34 -3.99 56.41
CA PHE A 296 -21.46 -3.79 57.32
C PHE A 296 -22.81 -3.86 56.61
N MET A 297 -23.83 -4.28 57.36
CA MET A 297 -25.13 -4.76 56.90
C MET A 297 -26.22 -3.68 56.77
N MET A 298 -27.24 -3.97 55.94
CA MET A 298 -28.63 -3.44 55.96
C MET A 298 -28.79 -1.91 55.67
N ALA A 299 -29.77 -1.41 54.91
CA ALA A 299 -31.15 -1.85 54.71
C ALA A 299 -31.78 -1.22 53.44
N SER A 300 -32.85 -1.83 52.91
CA SER A 300 -33.81 -1.16 51.99
C SER A 300 -34.89 -0.41 52.78
N PRO A 301 -35.62 0.52 52.15
CA PRO A 301 -36.94 0.16 51.59
C PRO A 301 -37.15 0.77 50.17
N VAL A 302 -37.83 0.13 49.20
CA VAL A 302 -39.29 -0.05 49.05
C VAL A 302 -40.03 1.28 49.33
N SER A 303 -40.70 1.99 48.41
CA SER A 303 -41.48 1.61 47.22
C SER A 303 -41.21 2.64 46.07
N ASN A 304 -41.90 2.73 44.92
CA ASN A 304 -43.07 2.02 44.39
C ASN A 304 -43.12 2.02 42.84
N LEU A 305 -44.14 1.34 42.28
CA LEU A 305 -44.65 1.44 40.90
C LEU A 305 -46.19 1.66 40.97
N PRO A 306 -46.91 1.96 39.86
CA PRO A 306 -47.43 0.91 38.94
C PRO A 306 -47.03 1.17 37.46
N ALA A 307 -46.60 0.15 36.70
CA ALA A 307 -47.39 -0.84 35.94
C ALA A 307 -47.99 -0.25 34.63
N SER A 308 -47.98 -0.94 33.47
CA SER A 308 -48.23 -2.38 33.21
C SER A 308 -47.56 -2.81 31.87
N ILE A 309 -46.76 -3.89 31.77
CA ILE A 309 -47.06 -5.34 31.55
C ILE A 309 -46.76 -5.82 30.09
N PRO A 310 -46.28 -7.07 29.85
CA PRO A 310 -45.43 -7.42 28.69
C PRO A 310 -45.86 -8.70 27.91
N LEU A 311 -45.00 -9.19 26.99
CA LEU A 311 -44.83 -10.59 26.51
C LEU A 311 -43.43 -10.66 25.82
N ALA A 312 -42.42 -11.49 26.14
CA ALA A 312 -42.30 -12.97 26.18
C ALA A 312 -42.47 -13.64 24.79
N ALA A 313 -41.64 -14.58 24.28
CA ALA A 313 -40.33 -15.09 24.74
C ALA A 313 -39.53 -15.81 23.61
N THR A 314 -38.28 -16.16 23.94
CA THR A 314 -37.10 -16.79 23.29
C THR A 314 -37.29 -18.13 22.48
N PRO A 315 -36.22 -18.80 21.94
CA PRO A 315 -35.72 -18.71 20.55
C PRO A 315 -35.78 -20.04 19.72
N GLY A 316 -35.28 -20.05 18.47
CA GLY A 316 -35.10 -21.27 17.67
C GLY A 316 -33.88 -21.24 16.72
N LEU A 317 -33.15 -22.37 16.63
CA LEU A 317 -32.03 -22.59 15.68
C LEU A 317 -32.54 -22.83 14.25
N MET A 318 -31.71 -22.48 13.25
CA MET A 318 -31.22 -23.35 12.14
C MET A 318 -30.66 -22.47 11.01
N GLN A 319 -29.36 -22.55 10.70
CA GLN A 319 -28.67 -23.44 9.73
C GLN A 319 -28.33 -22.72 8.41
N THR A 320 -27.21 -23.15 7.84
CA THR A 320 -26.58 -22.66 6.63
C THR A 320 -27.32 -23.09 5.35
N HIS A 321 -27.47 -22.18 4.38
CA HIS A 321 -27.79 -22.55 3.01
C HIS A 321 -26.65 -22.22 2.06
N ALA A 322 -25.99 -23.28 1.55
CA ALA A 322 -25.14 -23.21 0.38
C ALA A 322 -26.01 -23.03 -0.88
N PHE A 323 -25.57 -22.18 -1.80
CA PHE A 323 -26.24 -21.95 -3.08
C PHE A 323 -25.79 -23.02 -4.09
N GLN A 324 -26.71 -23.84 -4.59
CA GLN A 324 -26.39 -24.95 -5.49
C GLN A 324 -27.25 -24.84 -6.76
N LEU A 325 -26.58 -24.67 -7.91
CA LEU A 325 -27.21 -24.58 -9.22
C LEU A 325 -27.69 -25.97 -9.69
N PRO A 326 -28.89 -26.09 -10.29
CA PRO A 326 -29.29 -27.33 -10.95
C PRO A 326 -28.66 -27.43 -12.35
N ALA A 327 -28.06 -28.58 -12.63
CA ALA A 327 -27.64 -28.95 -13.98
C ALA A 327 -28.83 -29.37 -14.84
N LEU A 328 -28.76 -29.15 -16.15
CA LEU A 328 -29.64 -29.78 -17.15
C LEU A 328 -28.80 -30.51 -18.19
N SER A 329 -29.11 -31.80 -18.37
CA SER A 329 -28.41 -32.73 -19.26
C SER A 329 -28.95 -32.73 -20.68
N MET A 330 -28.08 -32.96 -21.65
CA MET A 330 -28.40 -33.12 -23.07
C MET A 330 -29.28 -34.34 -23.38
N HIS A 331 -30.02 -34.32 -24.50
CA HIS A 331 -29.92 -35.33 -25.58
C HIS A 331 -30.71 -34.96 -26.88
N PRO A 332 -30.54 -35.63 -28.05
CA PRO A 332 -29.96 -34.95 -29.23
C PRO A 332 -30.75 -35.18 -30.57
N MET A 333 -30.04 -35.09 -31.72
CA MET A 333 -30.45 -35.32 -33.13
C MET A 333 -31.06 -34.09 -33.85
N THR A 334 -30.86 -33.78 -35.14
CA THR A 334 -29.96 -34.32 -36.20
C THR A 334 -29.77 -33.30 -37.35
N ASN A 335 -28.75 -33.52 -38.19
CA ASN A 335 -28.38 -32.83 -39.44
C ASN A 335 -29.49 -32.15 -40.28
N ALA A 336 -29.17 -30.97 -40.82
CA ALA A 336 -29.52 -30.60 -42.19
C ALA A 336 -28.47 -29.63 -42.79
N THR A 337 -27.99 -29.94 -43.99
CA THR A 337 -27.06 -29.11 -44.80
C THR A 337 -27.80 -28.03 -45.58
N ALA A 338 -27.27 -26.81 -45.63
CA ALA A 338 -27.53 -25.86 -46.72
C ALA A 338 -26.32 -24.93 -46.92
N SER A 339 -26.04 -24.57 -48.16
CA SER A 339 -24.84 -23.85 -48.60
C SER A 339 -25.17 -22.50 -49.23
N MET A 340 -24.11 -21.69 -49.38
CA MET A 340 -23.84 -20.80 -50.53
C MET A 340 -24.19 -19.29 -50.44
N GLN A 341 -23.30 -18.53 -51.10
CA GLN A 341 -23.34 -17.11 -51.51
C GLN A 341 -23.06 -16.06 -50.41
N MET A 342 -21.88 -15.43 -50.37
CA MET A 342 -21.26 -14.46 -51.31
C MET A 342 -22.05 -13.16 -51.51
N SER A 343 -21.43 -12.05 -51.11
CA SER A 343 -21.46 -10.80 -51.85
C SER A 343 -20.13 -10.04 -51.67
N GLN A 344 -19.50 -9.66 -52.78
CA GLN A 344 -18.34 -8.76 -52.88
C GLN A 344 -18.72 -7.60 -53.81
N ALA A 345 -18.45 -6.36 -53.40
CA ALA A 345 -18.22 -5.15 -54.21
C ALA A 345 -18.14 -3.94 -53.25
N ALA A 346 -17.39 -2.85 -53.48
CA ALA A 346 -16.20 -2.54 -54.29
C ALA A 346 -15.55 -1.31 -53.59
N MET A 347 -14.23 -1.21 -53.34
CA MET A 347 -13.12 -0.83 -54.24
C MET A 347 -13.17 0.58 -54.89
N MET A 348 -12.00 1.25 -54.88
CA MET A 348 -11.64 2.57 -55.46
C MET A 348 -12.15 3.82 -54.71
N SER A 349 -11.41 4.94 -54.60
CA SER A 349 -9.99 5.24 -54.89
C SER A 349 -9.65 6.64 -54.32
N GLN A 350 -8.45 6.85 -53.76
CA GLN A 350 -7.55 7.97 -54.12
C GLN A 350 -6.24 7.92 -53.31
N ALA A 351 -5.16 8.43 -53.93
CA ALA A 351 -3.81 8.46 -53.38
C ALA A 351 -3.21 9.86 -53.49
N ALA A 352 -2.11 10.05 -52.75
CA ALA A 352 -1.12 11.13 -52.88
C ALA A 352 -1.55 12.58 -52.53
N MET A 353 -0.95 13.11 -51.45
CA MET A 353 -0.05 14.28 -51.57
C MET A 353 0.85 14.43 -50.34
N MET A 354 2.16 14.37 -50.54
CA MET A 354 3.15 15.03 -49.68
C MET A 354 3.28 16.50 -50.10
N PRO A 355 3.86 17.35 -49.24
CA PRO A 355 4.97 18.17 -49.74
C PRO A 355 6.24 18.07 -48.87
N GLN A 356 7.31 18.66 -49.40
CA GLN A 356 8.71 18.41 -49.03
C GLN A 356 9.20 19.14 -47.77
N ALA A 357 10.35 18.65 -47.32
CA ALA A 357 11.28 19.23 -46.35
C ALA A 357 11.54 20.74 -46.50
N ALA A 358 11.83 21.37 -45.35
CA ALA A 358 12.59 22.61 -45.25
C ALA A 358 13.80 22.39 -44.32
N MET A 359 14.96 22.92 -44.70
CA MET A 359 16.23 22.78 -43.96
C MET A 359 16.31 23.70 -42.73
N MET A 360 17.26 23.40 -41.84
CA MET A 360 17.69 24.23 -40.71
C MET A 360 18.06 25.69 -41.10
N PRO A 361 18.19 26.58 -40.09
CA PRO A 361 19.56 26.89 -39.69
C PRO A 361 19.82 26.74 -38.18
N MET A 362 21.06 26.37 -37.85
CA MET A 362 21.59 26.48 -36.49
C MET A 362 21.86 27.94 -36.11
N LEU A 363 21.69 28.27 -34.84
CA LEU A 363 22.22 29.47 -34.19
C LEU A 363 22.95 29.06 -32.89
N PRO A 364 23.93 29.84 -32.40
CA PRO A 364 25.15 29.25 -31.87
C PRO A 364 25.24 29.24 -30.34
N GLN A 365 26.15 28.40 -29.84
CA GLN A 365 26.66 28.52 -28.47
C GLN A 365 27.36 29.88 -28.29
N ALA A 366 26.91 30.66 -27.31
CA ALA A 366 27.60 31.85 -26.84
C ALA A 366 28.29 31.55 -25.50
N THR A 367 29.60 31.38 -25.54
CA THR A 367 30.46 31.30 -24.35
C THR A 367 30.50 32.66 -23.65
N MET A 368 30.19 32.70 -22.35
CA MET A 368 30.56 33.83 -21.48
C MET A 368 31.45 33.34 -20.34
N MET A 369 32.69 33.80 -20.36
CA MET A 369 33.61 33.87 -19.22
C MET A 369 34.17 35.31 -19.17
N VAL A 370 34.78 35.66 -18.02
CA VAL A 370 35.57 36.89 -17.76
C VAL A 370 34.72 38.15 -17.50
N GLN A 371 34.87 38.91 -16.39
CA GLN A 371 35.63 38.76 -15.12
C GLN A 371 35.03 39.73 -14.03
N PRO A 372 35.56 39.86 -12.79
CA PRO A 372 34.82 40.42 -11.65
C PRO A 372 34.99 41.93 -11.42
N GLN A 373 34.17 42.50 -10.54
CA GLN A 373 34.53 43.68 -9.73
C GLN A 373 34.05 43.51 -8.27
N GLU A 374 34.97 43.87 -7.37
CA GLU A 374 34.85 44.26 -5.94
C GLU A 374 34.20 43.31 -4.93
#